data_AF-N1WL52-F1
#
_entry.id   AF-N1WL52-F1
#
_cell.length_a   1.000
_cell.length_b   1.000
_cell.length_c   1.000
_cell.angle_alpha   90.00
_cell.angle_beta   90.00
_cell.angle_gamma   90.00
#
_symmetry.space_group_name_H-M   'P 1'
#
loop_
_entity.id
_entity.type
_entity.pdbx_description
1 polymer ?
#
loop_
_entity_poly.entity_id
_entity_poly.type
_entity_poly.pdbx_seq_one_letter_code
_entity_poly.pdbx_strand_id
1 'polypeptide(L)'
;MFYLFFCFEFSLIAADIVRLKNGSVHRGKILLEDEEKVFLAEHDDYIRYINKENVLSITYEKLLDKNKNAFVASEKDKPVKSESSPRSNSYSGIATPIEREPPHANSQGTDTTVDVTHEIVTDFIWRGLSFSGEMANRRRNDSYTSTTFVPSYQPTIDINTPLKGFKIQFWGNFQLTERNDRNNDGRLQLFPGGPGPAYLGQGNPFTAPDPDLLNQSCVYDTQNNVMNGNYATGSTCGGLVPRSYKEQNGMKRADGLFYAFYYSFEKTSWGKFTVGTWFYNTFHKNPAYVSATLGGYNSLAAQGVSSSNNTSNQVTRLAWQEYYIFWQLPEISFLPFIAYLTPTVSFYTQMSQENAGLAAGKNYLSLYMSHEYFKEEFFRITPAVNIGYEMSNNIVDNRYGIQDITSSLTFYFGKFFIKGNHVYRPDLYMYDTDNYYGATGGYVNRNSKDGLIVDPSKVNGPVNQFLLDQIASSPLIPDAGDGSLRQLIRDSYLLQKIPAHLFWFSIGFSHSF
;
A
#
# COMPACT_ATOMS: atom_id res chain seq x y z
N MET A 1 -4.66 -12.09 -29.78
CA MET A 1 -4.55 -12.50 -28.37
C MET A 1 -4.12 -11.30 -27.54
N PHE A 2 -5.06 -10.38 -27.28
CA PHE A 2 -4.99 -9.27 -26.31
C PHE A 2 -6.36 -8.59 -26.33
N TYR A 3 -7.26 -9.04 -25.46
CA TYR A 3 -8.53 -8.39 -25.14
C TYR A 3 -8.73 -8.61 -23.64
N LEU A 4 -8.27 -7.65 -22.83
CA LEU A 4 -8.57 -7.58 -21.42
C LEU A 4 -9.78 -6.65 -21.29
N PHE A 5 -10.92 -7.29 -21.06
CA PHE A 5 -12.20 -6.68 -20.70
C PHE A 5 -12.02 -5.85 -19.42
N PHE A 6 -12.17 -4.54 -19.52
CA PHE A 6 -12.58 -3.68 -18.42
C PHE A 6 -14.05 -3.33 -18.64
N CYS A 7 -14.95 -4.16 -18.12
CA CYS A 7 -16.34 -3.78 -17.91
C CYS A 7 -16.44 -3.21 -16.50
N PHE A 8 -16.38 -1.88 -16.39
CA PHE A 8 -17.01 -1.18 -15.29
C PHE A 8 -18.49 -1.01 -15.67
N GLU A 9 -19.37 -1.62 -14.88
CA GLU A 9 -20.82 -1.39 -14.89
C GLU A 9 -21.08 0.11 -14.65
N PHE A 10 -21.40 0.83 -15.72
CA PHE A 10 -22.14 2.08 -15.64
C PHE A 10 -23.60 1.76 -15.98
N SER A 11 -24.42 1.70 -14.94
CA SER A 11 -25.88 1.77 -15.05
C SER A 11 -26.30 2.87 -16.05
N LEU A 12 -27.14 2.50 -17.01
CA LEU A 12 -27.74 3.37 -18.04
C LEU A 12 -28.32 4.67 -17.45
N ILE A 13 -27.62 5.79 -17.60
CA ILE A 13 -28.05 7.14 -17.16
C ILE A 13 -28.69 7.97 -18.31
N ALA A 14 -29.02 7.35 -19.45
CA ALA A 14 -29.83 7.98 -20.51
C ALA A 14 -30.69 6.93 -21.23
N ALA A 15 -31.98 7.18 -21.43
CA ALA A 15 -32.91 6.21 -22.02
C ALA A 15 -33.86 6.86 -23.02
N ASP A 16 -33.78 6.43 -24.28
CA ASP A 16 -34.76 6.78 -25.32
C ASP A 16 -36.14 6.21 -24.97
N ILE A 17 -37.20 6.86 -25.47
CA ILE A 17 -38.59 6.49 -25.17
C ILE A 17 -39.30 6.07 -26.45
N VAL A 18 -39.82 4.84 -26.47
CA VAL A 18 -40.67 4.31 -27.55
C VAL A 18 -42.11 4.20 -27.05
N ARG A 19 -43.04 4.94 -27.66
CA ARG A 19 -44.48 4.82 -27.39
C ARG A 19 -45.15 3.97 -28.46
N LEU A 20 -46.00 3.03 -28.06
CA LEU A 20 -46.76 2.18 -28.97
C LEU A 20 -48.19 2.70 -29.14
N LYS A 21 -48.82 2.35 -30.26
CA LYS A 21 -50.20 2.74 -30.59
C LYS A 21 -51.25 2.19 -29.63
N ASN A 22 -50.94 1.09 -28.92
CA ASN A 22 -51.78 0.52 -27.87
C ASN A 22 -51.67 1.26 -26.52
N GLY A 23 -50.88 2.33 -26.45
CA GLY A 23 -50.68 3.15 -25.26
C GLY A 23 -49.53 2.71 -24.35
N SER A 24 -48.82 1.61 -24.65
CA SER A 24 -47.65 1.22 -23.86
C SER A 24 -46.43 2.10 -24.15
N VAL A 25 -45.58 2.28 -23.14
CA VAL A 25 -44.37 3.10 -23.23
C VAL A 25 -43.19 2.29 -22.73
N HIS A 26 -42.17 2.16 -23.58
CA HIS A 26 -40.94 1.44 -23.30
C HIS A 26 -39.77 2.42 -23.23
N ARG A 27 -38.88 2.23 -22.26
CA ARG A 27 -37.70 3.07 -22.04
C ARG A 27 -36.44 2.23 -22.12
N GLY A 28 -35.47 2.69 -22.89
CA GLY A 28 -34.23 1.96 -23.12
C GLY A 28 -33.39 2.64 -24.18
N LYS A 29 -32.20 2.13 -24.47
CA LYS A 29 -31.37 2.66 -25.56
C LYS A 29 -31.78 2.03 -26.87
N ILE A 30 -32.08 2.83 -27.89
CA ILE A 30 -32.37 2.27 -29.22
C ILE A 30 -31.06 1.81 -29.84
N LEU A 31 -30.95 0.51 -30.09
CA LEU A 31 -29.78 -0.10 -30.69
C LEU A 31 -29.84 -0.06 -32.22
N LEU A 32 -31.05 -0.15 -32.78
CA LEU A 32 -31.31 -0.15 -34.21
C LEU A 32 -32.75 0.27 -34.47
N GLU A 33 -32.93 1.22 -35.38
CA GLU A 33 -34.21 1.57 -35.98
C GLU A 33 -34.09 1.39 -37.49
N ASP A 34 -34.99 0.62 -38.09
CA ASP A 34 -35.11 0.44 -39.54
C ASP A 34 -36.58 0.66 -39.97
N GLU A 35 -36.91 0.47 -41.24
CA GLU A 35 -38.27 0.70 -41.78
C GLU A 35 -39.32 -0.25 -41.18
N GLU A 36 -38.94 -1.48 -40.80
CA GLU A 36 -39.87 -2.50 -40.29
C GLU A 36 -39.84 -2.67 -38.76
N LYS A 37 -38.76 -2.26 -38.08
CA LYS A 37 -38.51 -2.66 -36.69
C LYS A 37 -37.68 -1.67 -35.88
N VAL A 38 -37.84 -1.77 -34.56
CA VAL A 38 -37.06 -1.06 -33.54
C VAL A 38 -36.54 -2.09 -32.53
N PHE A 39 -35.24 -2.08 -32.27
CA PHE A 39 -34.61 -2.84 -31.18
C PHE A 39 -34.26 -1.89 -30.04
N LEU A 40 -34.85 -2.14 -28.87
CA LEU A 40 -34.70 -1.31 -27.67
C LEU A 40 -34.04 -2.13 -26.56
N ALA A 41 -32.86 -1.72 -26.09
CA ALA A 41 -32.23 -2.30 -24.91
C ALA A 41 -32.82 -1.65 -23.66
N GLU A 42 -33.71 -2.34 -22.96
CA GLU A 42 -34.32 -1.83 -21.72
C GLU A 42 -33.37 -2.00 -20.51
N HIS A 43 -32.54 -3.05 -20.52
CA HIS A 43 -31.51 -3.37 -19.52
C HIS A 43 -30.30 -4.01 -20.22
N ASP A 44 -29.17 -4.13 -19.53
CA ASP A 44 -27.90 -4.62 -20.10
C ASP A 44 -28.01 -6.04 -20.73
N ASP A 45 -28.97 -6.86 -20.25
CA ASP A 45 -29.19 -8.23 -20.72
C ASP A 45 -30.51 -8.44 -21.48
N TYR A 46 -31.28 -7.38 -21.78
CA TYR A 46 -32.60 -7.53 -22.40
C TYR A 46 -32.87 -6.54 -23.54
N ILE A 47 -32.96 -7.09 -24.76
CA ILE A 47 -33.32 -6.37 -25.98
C ILE A 47 -34.74 -6.72 -26.38
N ARG A 48 -35.60 -5.70 -26.44
CA ARG A 48 -36.98 -5.81 -26.92
C ARG A 48 -37.02 -5.55 -28.42
N TYR A 49 -37.60 -6.49 -29.15
CA TYR A 49 -38.02 -6.30 -30.54
C TYR A 49 -39.41 -5.66 -30.58
N ILE A 50 -39.56 -4.59 -31.37
CA ILE A 50 -40.83 -3.90 -31.58
C ILE A 50 -41.01 -3.71 -33.09
N ASN A 51 -42.13 -4.21 -33.64
CA ASN A 51 -42.49 -3.93 -35.03
C ASN A 51 -42.89 -2.45 -35.16
N LYS A 52 -42.31 -1.75 -36.15
CA LYS A 52 -42.47 -0.30 -36.32
C LYS A 52 -43.90 0.13 -36.66
N GLU A 53 -44.69 -0.77 -37.24
CA GLU A 53 -46.12 -0.53 -37.48
C GLU A 53 -46.91 -0.27 -36.18
N ASN A 54 -46.42 -0.81 -35.06
CA ASN A 54 -47.03 -0.64 -33.74
C ASN A 54 -46.46 0.56 -32.98
N VAL A 55 -45.43 1.22 -33.50
CA VAL A 55 -44.81 2.39 -32.88
C VAL A 55 -45.64 3.63 -33.23
N LEU A 56 -46.00 4.39 -32.21
CA LEU A 56 -46.69 5.67 -32.33
C LEU A 56 -45.67 6.82 -32.47
N SER A 57 -44.64 6.82 -31.62
CA SER A 57 -43.60 7.84 -31.62
C SER A 57 -42.35 7.37 -30.91
N ILE A 58 -41.18 7.80 -31.39
CA ILE A 58 -39.90 7.61 -30.73
C ILE A 58 -39.40 8.99 -30.29
N THR A 59 -38.95 9.10 -29.04
CA THR A 59 -38.33 10.30 -28.50
C THR A 59 -36.90 9.96 -28.09
N TYR A 60 -35.96 10.51 -28.85
CA TYR A 60 -34.54 10.43 -28.55
C TYR A 60 -34.16 11.46 -27.49
N GLU A 61 -33.50 11.02 -26.42
CA GLU A 61 -33.00 11.95 -25.41
C GLU A 61 -31.70 12.60 -25.94
N LYS A 62 -31.80 13.85 -26.42
CA LYS A 62 -30.64 14.60 -26.89
C LYS A 62 -29.70 14.90 -25.71
N LEU A 63 -28.43 14.51 -25.86
CA LEU A 63 -27.33 15.11 -25.11
C LEU A 63 -27.45 16.64 -25.19
N LEU A 64 -27.43 17.29 -24.03
CA LEU A 64 -27.48 18.74 -23.89
C LEU A 64 -26.22 19.34 -24.56
N ASP A 65 -26.36 19.78 -25.81
CA ASP A 65 -25.37 20.58 -26.52
C ASP A 65 -25.20 21.92 -25.80
N LYS A 66 -24.10 22.07 -25.06
CA LYS A 66 -23.76 23.28 -24.30
C LYS A 66 -23.27 24.46 -25.16
N ASN A 67 -23.62 24.53 -26.44
CA ASN A 67 -23.22 25.62 -27.33
C ASN A 67 -24.33 25.98 -28.33
N LYS A 68 -25.28 26.81 -27.87
CA LYS A 68 -25.93 27.92 -28.61
C LYS A 68 -27.20 28.34 -27.88
N ASN A 69 -27.14 29.46 -27.19
CA ASN A 69 -28.27 30.39 -27.11
C ASN A 69 -27.70 31.81 -27.03
N ALA A 70 -27.82 32.51 -28.15
CA ALA A 70 -27.64 33.95 -28.22
C ALA A 70 -28.89 34.62 -27.62
N PHE A 71 -28.67 35.56 -26.70
CA PHE A 71 -29.62 36.63 -26.43
C PHE A 71 -28.92 37.96 -26.76
N VAL A 72 -29.57 38.72 -27.62
CA VAL A 72 -29.21 40.08 -28.05
C VAL A 72 -29.80 41.08 -27.06
N ALA A 73 -28.99 42.00 -26.55
CA ALA A 73 -29.41 43.35 -26.15
C ALA A 73 -28.20 44.30 -26.19
N SER A 74 -28.35 45.42 -26.91
CA SER A 74 -27.43 46.58 -26.97
C SER A 74 -27.38 47.28 -25.60
N GLU A 75 -26.35 48.04 -25.20
CA GLU A 75 -25.85 49.27 -25.83
C GLU A 75 -24.53 49.77 -25.15
N LYS A 76 -23.66 50.38 -25.97
CA LYS A 76 -22.57 51.36 -25.74
C LYS A 76 -22.01 51.63 -24.31
N ASP A 77 -20.68 51.43 -24.12
CA ASP A 77 -19.69 52.52 -24.03
C ASP A 77 -18.22 52.01 -23.93
N LYS A 78 -17.26 52.91 -24.22
CA LYS A 78 -15.84 52.72 -24.60
C LYS A 78 -14.84 52.40 -23.44
N PRO A 79 -13.53 52.15 -23.71
CA PRO A 79 -12.71 51.15 -23.01
C PRO A 79 -11.88 51.68 -21.83
N VAL A 80 -11.56 50.80 -20.87
CA VAL A 80 -10.49 51.02 -19.89
C VAL A 80 -9.62 49.76 -19.81
N LYS A 81 -8.32 49.94 -20.05
CA LYS A 81 -7.25 48.97 -19.74
C LYS A 81 -7.21 48.75 -18.23
N SER A 82 -7.24 47.50 -17.78
CA SER A 82 -6.67 47.12 -16.49
C SER A 82 -6.14 45.70 -16.57
N GLU A 83 -4.81 45.58 -16.49
CA GLU A 83 -4.07 44.38 -16.14
C GLU A 83 -4.55 43.85 -14.78
N SER A 84 -4.74 42.53 -14.64
CA SER A 84 -4.41 41.79 -13.40
C SER A 84 -4.63 40.28 -13.53
N SER A 85 -3.52 39.58 -13.31
CA SER A 85 -3.30 38.24 -12.71
C SER A 85 -3.88 36.96 -13.37
N PRO A 86 -3.01 36.08 -13.92
CA PRO A 86 -3.32 34.66 -14.06
C PRO A 86 -3.14 33.93 -12.72
N ARG A 87 -4.17 33.20 -12.28
CA ARG A 87 -4.24 32.41 -11.04
C ARG A 87 -3.58 31.04 -11.23
N SER A 88 -2.71 30.64 -10.30
CA SER A 88 -1.95 29.39 -10.29
C SER A 88 -2.68 28.26 -9.55
N ASN A 89 -2.58 27.02 -10.08
CA ASN A 89 -3.15 25.79 -9.52
C ASN A 89 -2.05 24.69 -9.46
N SER A 90 -1.79 24.08 -8.31
CA SER A 90 -0.79 23.00 -8.16
C SER A 90 -1.31 21.81 -7.35
N TYR A 91 -0.82 20.60 -7.71
CA TYR A 91 -1.18 19.27 -7.20
C TYR A 91 0.07 18.47 -6.77
N SER A 92 -0.06 17.60 -5.76
CA SER A 92 0.69 16.32 -5.65
C SER A 92 0.25 15.47 -4.44
N GLY A 93 0.21 14.14 -4.58
CA GLY A 93 0.06 13.16 -3.49
C GLY A 93 0.48 11.72 -3.86
N ILE A 94 1.38 11.15 -3.05
CA ILE A 94 2.03 9.81 -3.06
C ILE A 94 3.21 9.61 -4.03
N ALA A 95 4.34 9.25 -3.42
CA ALA A 95 5.59 8.86 -4.05
C ALA A 95 5.51 7.46 -4.71
N THR A 96 5.00 7.45 -5.93
CA THR A 96 5.61 6.78 -7.09
C THR A 96 6.59 7.77 -7.76
N PRO A 97 7.41 7.40 -8.77
CA PRO A 97 8.41 8.31 -9.31
C PRO A 97 7.77 9.57 -9.86
N ILE A 98 7.94 10.64 -9.08
CA ILE A 98 7.42 11.98 -9.30
C ILE A 98 6.12 11.99 -10.10
N GLU A 99 5.01 11.99 -9.38
CA GLU A 99 3.83 12.69 -9.86
C GLU A 99 4.28 14.13 -10.14
N ARG A 100 4.50 14.41 -11.43
CA ARG A 100 4.72 15.68 -12.13
C ARG A 100 5.43 16.82 -11.37
N GLU A 101 6.39 17.43 -12.05
CA GLU A 101 6.56 18.88 -11.90
C GLU A 101 5.21 19.55 -12.20
N PRO A 102 4.69 20.45 -11.34
CA PRO A 102 3.40 21.09 -11.56
C PRO A 102 3.32 21.61 -13.00
N PRO A 103 2.16 21.57 -13.68
CA PRO A 103 2.02 22.09 -15.04
C PRO A 103 2.24 23.61 -15.18
N HIS A 104 2.85 24.26 -14.18
CA HIS A 104 3.26 25.64 -14.18
C HIS A 104 4.71 25.80 -13.70
N ALA A 105 5.67 25.15 -14.37
CA ALA A 105 6.97 25.78 -14.61
C ALA A 105 6.84 26.88 -15.68
N ASN A 106 5.82 27.74 -15.52
CA ASN A 106 5.63 28.98 -16.23
C ASN A 106 5.34 30.06 -15.19
N SER A 107 6.30 30.26 -14.31
CA SER A 107 6.65 31.60 -13.87
C SER A 107 8.14 31.77 -14.16
N GLN A 108 8.44 32.60 -15.15
CA GLN A 108 9.71 33.31 -15.28
C GLN A 108 9.86 34.29 -14.09
N GLY A 109 9.80 33.77 -12.86
CA GLY A 109 9.84 34.54 -11.63
C GLY A 109 10.95 34.02 -10.73
N THR A 110 11.67 34.94 -10.10
CA THR A 110 12.73 34.72 -9.12
C THR A 110 12.22 34.26 -7.76
N ASP A 111 10.93 33.95 -7.64
CA ASP A 111 10.24 33.87 -6.35
C ASP A 111 10.06 32.42 -5.91
N THR A 112 10.30 32.18 -4.64
CA THR A 112 10.06 30.89 -3.98
C THR A 112 8.57 30.64 -3.88
N THR A 113 8.10 29.49 -4.37
CA THR A 113 6.71 29.03 -4.15
C THR A 113 6.72 27.84 -3.19
N VAL A 114 5.72 27.75 -2.32
CA VAL A 114 5.57 26.62 -1.40
C VAL A 114 4.25 25.90 -1.67
N ASP A 115 4.32 24.66 -2.12
CA ASP A 115 3.17 23.80 -2.31
C ASP A 115 3.00 22.88 -1.09
N VAL A 116 1.82 22.88 -0.48
CA VAL A 116 1.49 22.07 0.69
C VAL A 116 0.33 21.13 0.36
N THR A 117 0.52 19.84 0.55
CA THR A 117 -0.53 18.82 0.52
C THR A 117 -0.72 18.21 1.90
N HIS A 118 -1.99 18.09 2.29
CA HIS A 118 -2.43 17.34 3.46
C HIS A 118 -3.19 16.11 2.97
N GLU A 119 -2.72 14.91 3.30
CA GLU A 119 -3.37 13.66 2.92
C GLU A 119 -3.60 12.79 4.16
N ILE A 120 -4.76 12.15 4.25
CA ILE A 120 -5.03 11.07 5.20
C ILE A 120 -5.24 9.82 4.37
N VAL A 121 -4.42 8.81 4.60
CA VAL A 121 -4.48 7.51 3.92
C VAL A 121 -4.99 6.44 4.89
N THR A 122 -5.66 5.39 4.39
CA THR A 122 -6.10 4.26 5.22
C THR A 122 -4.96 3.31 5.60
N ASP A 123 -3.88 3.30 4.82
CA ASP A 123 -2.64 2.56 5.07
C ASP A 123 -1.47 3.28 4.37
N PHE A 124 -0.27 3.16 4.93
CA PHE A 124 0.97 3.64 4.30
C PHE A 124 1.61 2.50 3.50
N ILE A 125 1.46 2.57 2.18
CA ILE A 125 2.02 1.60 1.23
C ILE A 125 3.12 2.25 0.38
N TRP A 126 4.21 1.51 0.18
CA TRP A 126 5.35 1.94 -0.62
C TRP A 126 5.93 0.79 -1.44
N ARG A 127 5.92 0.92 -2.78
CA ARG A 127 6.39 -0.12 -3.73
C ARG A 127 5.82 -1.50 -3.39
N GLY A 128 4.52 -1.58 -3.13
CA GLY A 128 3.84 -2.82 -2.75
C GLY A 128 4.08 -3.32 -1.32
N LEU A 129 4.84 -2.63 -0.48
CA LEU A 129 5.02 -2.96 0.94
C LEU A 129 4.06 -2.13 1.81
N SER A 130 3.27 -2.78 2.69
CA SER A 130 2.45 -2.11 3.69
C SER A 130 3.25 -1.89 4.96
N PHE A 131 3.71 -0.67 5.17
CA PHE A 131 4.55 -0.32 6.32
C PHE A 131 3.74 -0.21 7.63
N SER A 132 2.42 -0.03 7.53
CA SER A 132 1.55 0.18 8.71
C SER A 132 0.55 -0.94 8.90
N GLY A 133 -0.18 -1.31 7.84
CA GLY A 133 -1.19 -2.35 7.84
C GLY A 133 -0.68 -3.72 8.25
N GLU A 134 0.30 -4.28 7.52
CA GLU A 134 0.86 -5.61 7.82
C GLU A 134 1.54 -5.63 9.20
N MET A 135 2.20 -4.52 9.57
CA MET A 135 2.74 -4.34 10.92
C MET A 135 1.63 -4.36 11.99
N ALA A 136 0.51 -3.69 11.75
CA ALA A 136 -0.62 -3.65 12.67
C ALA A 136 -1.29 -5.02 12.80
N ASN A 137 -1.51 -5.75 11.69
CA ASN A 137 -2.11 -7.09 11.73
C ASN A 137 -1.28 -8.04 12.58
N ARG A 138 0.05 -8.04 12.39
CA ARG A 138 0.97 -8.80 13.27
C ARG A 138 0.85 -8.37 14.74
N ARG A 139 0.59 -7.09 15.00
CA ARG A 139 0.37 -6.53 16.35
C ARG A 139 -1.06 -6.71 16.89
N ARG A 140 -1.99 -7.22 16.12
CA ARG A 140 -3.35 -7.53 16.57
C ARG A 140 -3.56 -9.04 16.71
N ASN A 141 -2.59 -9.86 16.27
CA ASN A 141 -2.79 -11.26 15.93
C ASN A 141 -3.92 -11.42 14.89
N ASP A 142 -3.95 -10.53 13.90
CA ASP A 142 -4.88 -10.63 12.78
C ASP A 142 -4.12 -11.22 11.57
N SER A 143 -4.82 -11.98 10.74
CA SER A 143 -4.32 -12.45 9.45
C SER A 143 -3.92 -11.29 8.53
N TYR A 144 -3.06 -11.53 7.54
CA TYR A 144 -2.73 -10.51 6.56
C TYR A 144 -3.87 -10.40 5.55
N THR A 145 -4.31 -9.18 5.26
CA THR A 145 -5.49 -8.92 4.43
C THR A 145 -5.15 -7.94 3.30
N SER A 146 -5.98 -7.95 2.26
CA SER A 146 -5.85 -7.02 1.12
C SER A 146 -6.22 -5.58 1.45
N THR A 147 -6.87 -5.32 2.58
CA THR A 147 -7.24 -3.97 2.99
C THR A 147 -7.07 -3.89 4.50
N THR A 148 -6.35 -2.86 4.93
CA THR A 148 -6.17 -2.53 6.35
C THR A 148 -6.64 -1.11 6.59
N PHE A 149 -7.06 -0.84 7.83
CA PHE A 149 -7.44 0.50 8.26
C PHE A 149 -6.58 0.88 9.47
N VAL A 150 -5.45 1.49 9.16
CA VAL A 150 -4.47 2.01 10.11
C VAL A 150 -4.10 3.42 9.60
N PRO A 151 -5.02 4.38 9.76
CA PRO A 151 -4.91 5.61 9.02
C PRO A 151 -3.68 6.42 9.45
N SER A 152 -3.02 7.02 8.46
CA SER A 152 -1.89 7.90 8.69
C SER A 152 -2.09 9.24 7.98
N TYR A 153 -1.61 10.29 8.62
CA TYR A 153 -1.54 11.62 8.05
C TYR A 153 -0.19 11.80 7.33
N GLN A 154 -0.25 12.17 6.06
CA GLN A 154 0.88 12.31 5.17
C GLN A 154 0.95 13.73 4.60
N PRO A 155 1.56 14.68 5.33
CA PRO A 155 1.81 16.01 4.79
C PRO A 155 2.95 15.97 3.78
N THR A 156 2.79 16.67 2.66
CA THR A 156 3.86 16.95 1.69
C THR A 156 4.06 18.45 1.59
N ILE A 157 5.30 18.90 1.66
CA ILE A 157 5.68 20.30 1.47
C ILE A 157 6.76 20.33 0.39
N ASP A 158 6.43 20.92 -0.74
CA ASP A 158 7.34 21.16 -1.86
C ASP A 158 7.74 22.64 -1.88
N ILE A 159 9.03 22.91 -1.77
CA ILE A 159 9.62 24.25 -1.82
C ILE A 159 10.34 24.36 -3.17
N ASN A 160 9.74 25.08 -4.11
CA ASN A 160 10.39 25.39 -5.37
C ASN A 160 11.28 26.61 -5.14
N THR A 161 12.59 26.44 -5.34
CA THR A 161 13.55 27.49 -5.02
C THR A 161 13.70 28.47 -6.19
N PRO A 162 14.29 29.66 -5.96
CA PRO A 162 14.63 30.59 -7.04
C PRO A 162 15.64 29.99 -8.04
N LEU A 163 16.40 28.97 -7.63
CA LEU A 163 17.28 28.25 -8.54
C LEU A 163 16.43 27.34 -9.44
N LYS A 164 16.42 27.67 -10.74
CA LYS A 164 15.67 26.94 -11.75
C LYS A 164 15.96 25.44 -11.68
N GLY A 165 14.89 24.65 -11.61
CA GLY A 165 14.94 23.19 -11.55
C GLY A 165 15.25 22.61 -10.18
N PHE A 166 15.63 23.41 -9.18
CA PHE A 166 15.92 22.92 -7.83
C PHE A 166 14.69 23.00 -6.92
N LYS A 167 14.31 21.85 -6.35
CA LYS A 167 13.18 21.70 -5.43
C LYS A 167 13.61 20.92 -4.18
N ILE A 168 13.10 21.36 -3.02
CA ILE A 168 13.23 20.64 -1.76
C ILE A 168 11.84 20.10 -1.39
N GLN A 169 11.75 18.84 -0.98
CA GLN A 169 10.50 18.24 -0.52
C GLN A 169 10.64 17.70 0.90
N PHE A 170 9.59 17.88 1.68
CA PHE A 170 9.35 17.17 2.94
C PHE A 170 8.09 16.35 2.79
N TRP A 171 8.12 15.06 3.12
CA TRP A 171 6.93 14.21 3.11
C TRP A 171 6.88 13.37 4.38
N GLY A 172 5.87 13.62 5.21
CA GLY A 172 5.70 12.96 6.49
C GLY A 172 4.82 11.72 6.38
N ASN A 173 4.95 10.82 7.34
CA ASN A 173 3.97 9.79 7.62
C ASN A 173 3.75 9.73 9.13
N PHE A 174 2.53 9.99 9.61
CA PHE A 174 2.20 10.05 11.03
C PHE A 174 0.96 9.22 11.33
N GLN A 175 1.10 8.19 12.15
CA GLN A 175 0.02 7.26 12.46
C GLN A 175 -1.05 7.91 13.34
N LEU A 176 -2.31 7.82 12.94
CA LEU A 176 -3.42 8.46 13.67
C LEU A 176 -4.02 7.53 14.73
N THR A 177 -3.91 6.21 14.53
CA THR A 177 -4.47 5.20 15.43
C THR A 177 -3.38 4.40 16.14
N GLU A 178 -3.73 3.77 17.26
CA GLU A 178 -2.87 2.80 17.96
C GLU A 178 -1.49 3.35 18.34
N ARG A 179 -1.41 4.65 18.64
CA ARG A 179 -0.14 5.34 18.91
C ARG A 179 0.60 4.79 20.15
N ASN A 180 -0.12 4.22 21.12
CA ASN A 180 0.42 3.73 22.38
C ASN A 180 0.69 2.22 22.38
N ASP A 181 1.56 1.79 23.28
CA ASP A 181 1.92 0.40 23.50
C ASP A 181 0.74 -0.42 24.04
N ARG A 182 0.59 -1.65 23.53
CA ARG A 182 -0.48 -2.59 23.89
C ARG A 182 0.05 -4.00 24.08
N ASN A 183 -0.68 -4.82 24.81
CA ASN A 183 -0.47 -6.26 24.70
C ASN A 183 -0.91 -6.69 23.29
N ASN A 184 -0.03 -7.37 22.55
CA ASN A 184 -0.32 -7.91 21.23
C ASN A 184 -0.03 -9.39 21.08
N ASP A 185 0.82 -9.99 21.90
CA ASP A 185 1.18 -11.40 21.72
C ASP A 185 0.17 -12.33 22.39
N GLY A 186 -0.77 -11.78 23.18
CA GLY A 186 -1.78 -12.58 23.88
C GLY A 186 -1.18 -13.60 24.85
N ARG A 187 0.09 -13.40 25.24
CA ARG A 187 0.83 -14.28 26.11
C ARG A 187 0.73 -13.79 27.55
N LEU A 188 0.84 -14.74 28.47
CA LEU A 188 1.24 -14.44 29.83
C LEU A 188 2.76 -14.31 29.84
N GLN A 189 3.26 -13.30 30.53
CA GLN A 189 4.69 -13.03 30.68
C GLN A 189 4.95 -12.52 32.10
N LEU A 190 6.23 -12.47 32.47
CA LEU A 190 6.65 -11.94 33.77
C LEU A 190 7.07 -10.47 33.72
N PHE A 191 7.47 -9.99 32.56
CA PHE A 191 7.84 -8.60 32.27
C PHE A 191 7.58 -8.29 30.78
N PRO A 192 7.47 -7.00 30.38
CA PRO A 192 7.27 -6.62 28.98
C PRO A 192 8.37 -7.17 28.08
N GLY A 193 8.01 -7.80 26.96
CA GLY A 193 8.94 -8.45 26.03
C GLY A 193 9.65 -9.67 26.59
N GLY A 194 9.24 -10.16 27.77
CA GLY A 194 9.79 -11.37 28.38
C GLY A 194 9.41 -12.64 27.63
N PRO A 195 10.10 -13.76 27.90
CA PRO A 195 9.72 -15.02 27.30
C PRO A 195 8.29 -15.36 27.73
N GLY A 196 7.44 -15.62 26.72
CA GLY A 196 6.16 -16.30 26.93
C GLY A 196 6.39 -17.79 27.22
N PRO A 197 5.34 -18.61 27.27
CA PRO A 197 5.53 -20.05 27.38
C PRO A 197 6.35 -20.52 26.17
N ALA A 198 7.44 -21.26 26.41
CA ALA A 198 8.24 -21.85 25.35
C ALA A 198 7.52 -23.09 24.82
N TYR A 199 7.38 -23.21 23.51
CA TYR A 199 6.54 -24.25 22.90
C TYR A 199 7.36 -25.37 22.25
N LEU A 200 6.88 -26.61 22.36
CA LEU A 200 7.49 -27.77 21.69
C LEU A 200 7.48 -27.55 20.17
N GLY A 201 8.67 -27.55 19.56
CA GLY A 201 8.84 -27.34 18.10
C GLY A 201 8.97 -25.88 17.66
N GLN A 202 8.83 -24.92 18.58
CA GLN A 202 9.38 -23.57 18.40
C GLN A 202 10.91 -23.75 18.46
N GLY A 203 11.60 -23.64 17.33
CA GLY A 203 13.07 -23.73 17.33
C GLY A 203 13.60 -22.74 18.35
N ASN A 204 14.52 -23.17 19.22
CA ASN A 204 14.91 -22.45 20.44
C ASN A 204 15.03 -20.93 20.19
N PRO A 205 14.00 -20.12 20.50
CA PRO A 205 14.01 -18.70 20.14
C PRO A 205 14.97 -17.91 21.02
N PHE A 206 15.58 -18.55 22.01
CA PHE A 206 16.26 -17.90 23.11
C PHE A 206 17.60 -18.59 23.38
N THR A 207 18.53 -18.54 22.44
CA THR A 207 19.96 -18.62 22.81
C THR A 207 20.45 -17.23 23.17
N ALA A 208 19.83 -16.60 24.16
CA ALA A 208 20.57 -15.68 25.03
C ALA A 208 21.10 -16.54 26.21
N PRO A 209 22.28 -16.24 26.76
CA PRO A 209 22.86 -17.06 27.83
C PRO A 209 21.93 -17.05 29.05
N ASP A 210 21.36 -18.22 29.32
CA ASP A 210 20.72 -18.75 30.52
C ASP A 210 20.70 -17.84 31.77
N PRO A 211 19.51 -17.30 32.13
CA PRO A 211 19.01 -17.38 33.50
C PRO A 211 17.49 -17.73 33.60
N ASP A 212 16.80 -18.10 32.50
CA ASP A 212 15.33 -17.93 32.37
C ASP A 212 14.49 -19.22 32.21
N LEU A 213 15.04 -20.42 32.47
CA LEU A 213 14.27 -21.68 32.45
C LEU A 213 13.11 -21.71 33.47
N LEU A 214 13.30 -21.09 34.64
CA LEU A 214 12.26 -20.96 35.69
C LEU A 214 11.13 -20.00 35.27
N ASN A 215 11.48 -18.92 34.56
CA ASN A 215 10.53 -17.93 34.09
C ASN A 215 9.65 -18.45 32.95
N GLN A 216 10.20 -19.31 32.08
CA GLN A 216 9.42 -20.03 31.06
C GLN A 216 8.49 -21.09 31.67
N SER A 217 8.96 -21.84 32.67
CA SER A 217 8.17 -22.88 33.35
C SER A 217 6.98 -22.29 34.11
N CYS A 218 7.18 -21.17 34.81
CA CYS A 218 6.12 -20.46 35.52
C CYS A 218 4.97 -20.04 34.59
N VAL A 219 5.32 -19.42 33.46
CA VAL A 219 4.35 -18.96 32.46
C VAL A 219 3.58 -20.13 31.85
N TYR A 220 4.29 -21.22 31.51
CA TYR A 220 3.71 -22.44 30.95
C TYR A 220 2.73 -23.13 31.92
N ASP A 221 3.15 -23.35 33.16
CA ASP A 221 2.30 -23.98 34.18
C ASP A 221 1.07 -23.14 34.51
N THR A 222 1.24 -21.81 34.58
CA THR A 222 0.12 -20.88 34.80
C THR A 222 -0.88 -20.97 33.65
N GLN A 223 -0.41 -21.01 32.41
CA GLN A 223 -1.28 -21.17 31.25
C GLN A 223 -2.01 -22.51 31.24
N ASN A 224 -1.33 -23.61 31.58
CA ASN A 224 -1.94 -24.93 31.70
C ASN A 224 -3.01 -25.00 32.80
N ASN A 225 -2.77 -24.37 33.94
CA ASN A 225 -3.77 -24.26 35.00
C ASN A 225 -5.03 -23.55 34.48
N VAL A 226 -4.86 -22.39 33.83
CA VAL A 226 -5.99 -21.62 33.27
C VAL A 226 -6.76 -22.43 32.24
N MET A 227 -6.07 -23.16 31.36
CA MET A 227 -6.70 -24.03 30.36
C MET A 227 -7.48 -25.20 30.95
N ASN A 228 -7.04 -25.70 32.10
CA ASN A 228 -7.74 -26.74 32.86
C ASN A 228 -8.81 -26.18 33.80
N GLY A 229 -9.14 -24.89 33.71
CA GLY A 229 -10.16 -24.23 34.54
C GLY A 229 -9.71 -23.89 35.96
N ASN A 230 -8.41 -24.01 36.25
CA ASN A 230 -7.82 -23.63 37.54
C ASN A 230 -7.17 -22.24 37.43
N TYR A 231 -7.78 -21.23 38.04
CA TYR A 231 -7.26 -19.85 38.04
C TYR A 231 -6.16 -19.64 39.09
N ALA A 232 -5.10 -20.43 39.04
CA ALA A 232 -3.96 -20.37 39.95
C ALA A 232 -2.64 -20.21 39.17
N THR A 233 -1.69 -19.48 39.75
CA THR A 233 -0.31 -19.42 39.24
C THR A 233 0.32 -20.81 39.27
N GLY A 234 1.18 -21.11 38.29
CA GLY A 234 1.92 -22.36 38.21
C GLY A 234 2.76 -22.62 39.46
N SER A 235 2.94 -23.90 39.81
CA SER A 235 3.77 -24.31 40.96
C SER A 235 5.23 -23.87 40.85
N THR A 236 5.70 -23.62 39.63
CA THR A 236 7.04 -23.16 39.31
C THR A 236 7.24 -21.65 39.42
N CYS A 237 6.18 -20.89 39.74
CA CYS A 237 6.25 -19.43 39.75
C CYS A 237 6.96 -18.80 40.95
N GLY A 238 7.17 -19.52 42.05
CA GLY A 238 7.90 -18.99 43.21
C GLY A 238 7.34 -17.67 43.77
N GLY A 239 6.03 -17.40 43.58
CA GLY A 239 5.37 -16.14 43.97
C GLY A 239 5.27 -15.07 42.88
N LEU A 240 5.84 -15.30 41.69
CA LEU A 240 5.64 -14.46 40.52
C LEU A 240 4.24 -14.67 39.93
N VAL A 241 3.66 -13.62 39.34
CA VAL A 241 2.34 -13.68 38.72
C VAL A 241 2.46 -13.33 37.24
N PRO A 242 2.44 -14.34 36.35
CA PRO A 242 2.35 -14.11 34.92
C PRO A 242 1.10 -13.32 34.57
N ARG A 243 1.26 -12.27 33.76
CA ARG A 243 0.17 -11.44 33.28
C ARG A 243 0.48 -10.91 31.90
N SER A 244 -0.54 -10.35 31.27
CA SER A 244 -0.38 -9.58 30.05
C SER A 244 0.40 -8.29 30.30
N TYR A 245 1.42 -8.04 29.48
CA TYR A 245 2.18 -6.80 29.49
C TYR A 245 1.93 -5.98 28.23
N LYS A 246 2.15 -4.67 28.34
CA LYS A 246 2.15 -3.80 27.16
C LYS A 246 3.49 -3.97 26.46
N GLU A 247 3.44 -4.51 25.24
CA GLU A 247 4.60 -4.64 24.38
C GLU A 247 4.92 -3.31 23.71
N GLN A 248 6.19 -3.10 23.38
CA GLN A 248 6.68 -1.85 22.79
C GLN A 248 6.34 -1.72 21.30
N ASN A 249 5.04 -1.72 21.01
CA ASN A 249 4.48 -1.94 19.69
C ASN A 249 3.52 -0.84 19.23
N GLY A 250 3.49 0.32 19.89
CA GLY A 250 2.66 1.44 19.45
C GLY A 250 3.04 1.95 18.05
N MET A 251 2.03 2.33 17.26
CA MET A 251 2.15 2.79 15.87
C MET A 251 2.88 4.11 15.71
N LYS A 252 3.03 4.93 16.76
CA LYS A 252 3.87 6.15 16.72
C LYS A 252 5.31 5.87 16.25
N ARG A 253 5.78 4.63 16.40
CA ARG A 253 7.12 4.21 15.95
C ARG A 253 7.27 4.13 14.43
N ALA A 254 6.15 4.06 13.69
CA ALA A 254 6.13 4.18 12.24
C ALA A 254 6.02 5.64 11.77
N ASP A 255 6.02 6.60 12.72
CA ASP A 255 6.07 8.03 12.37
C ASP A 255 7.45 8.34 11.79
N GLY A 256 7.48 9.00 10.64
CA GLY A 256 8.72 9.36 9.98
C GLY A 256 8.57 10.48 8.97
N LEU A 257 9.70 10.90 8.44
CA LEU A 257 9.81 11.99 7.49
C LEU A 257 10.80 11.64 6.40
N PHE A 258 10.34 11.83 5.18
CA PHE A 258 11.16 11.94 3.99
C PHE A 258 11.58 13.39 3.81
N TYR A 259 12.85 13.61 3.52
CA TYR A 259 13.32 14.86 2.94
C TYR A 259 14.11 14.57 1.68
N ALA A 260 13.86 15.35 0.63
CA ALA A 260 14.40 15.07 -0.69
C ALA A 260 14.84 16.34 -1.42
N PHE A 261 15.89 16.20 -2.22
CA PHE A 261 16.44 17.25 -3.05
C PHE A 261 16.36 16.84 -4.51
N TYR A 262 15.70 17.64 -5.32
CA TYR A 262 15.50 17.39 -6.74
C TYR A 262 16.21 18.46 -7.56
N TYR A 263 16.86 18.05 -8.63
CA TYR A 263 17.34 18.94 -9.68
C TYR A 263 16.82 18.46 -11.05
N SER A 264 15.89 19.21 -11.60
CA SER A 264 15.32 19.04 -12.92
C SER A 264 16.16 19.80 -13.95
N PHE A 265 16.75 19.07 -14.90
CA PHE A 265 17.41 19.69 -16.04
C PHE A 265 16.38 20.31 -16.98
N GLU A 266 16.81 21.35 -17.73
CA GLU A 266 15.99 21.91 -18.79
C GLU A 266 15.60 20.83 -19.82
N LYS A 267 14.40 20.92 -20.38
CA LYS A 267 13.88 19.94 -21.34
C LYS A 267 14.83 19.84 -22.53
N THR A 268 15.32 18.63 -22.78
CA THR A 268 16.16 18.29 -23.93
C THR A 268 15.32 17.64 -25.03
N SER A 269 15.91 17.39 -26.20
CA SER A 269 15.29 16.55 -27.25
C SER A 269 15.00 15.13 -26.78
N TRP A 270 15.72 14.65 -25.77
CA TRP A 270 15.53 13.34 -25.14
C TRP A 270 14.50 13.37 -24.01
N GLY A 271 13.79 14.48 -23.82
CA GLY A 271 12.86 14.65 -22.71
C GLY A 271 13.50 15.34 -21.51
N LYS A 272 12.93 15.11 -20.33
CA LYS A 272 13.30 15.82 -19.12
C LYS A 272 13.93 14.86 -18.12
N PHE A 273 15.11 15.24 -17.63
CA PHE A 273 15.81 14.49 -16.60
C PHE A 273 15.67 15.18 -15.26
N THR A 274 15.41 14.41 -14.21
CA THR A 274 15.45 14.88 -12.82
C THR A 274 16.34 13.95 -12.04
N VAL A 275 17.29 14.50 -11.29
CA VAL A 275 18.18 13.72 -10.42
C VAL A 275 18.03 14.20 -9.00
N GLY A 276 18.38 13.35 -8.06
CA GLY A 276 18.33 13.76 -6.67
C GLY A 276 18.59 12.65 -5.69
N THR A 277 18.31 12.97 -4.45
CA THR A 277 18.39 12.03 -3.34
C THR A 277 17.26 12.30 -2.37
N TRP A 278 16.80 11.25 -1.70
CA TRP A 278 15.95 11.39 -0.53
C TRP A 278 16.48 10.59 0.63
N PHE A 279 15.99 10.95 1.80
CA PHE A 279 16.30 10.32 3.06
C PHE A 279 14.99 10.12 3.81
N TYR A 280 14.73 8.90 4.22
CA TYR A 280 13.67 8.61 5.18
C TYR A 280 14.25 8.47 6.57
N ASN A 281 13.55 8.97 7.59
CA ASN A 281 13.90 8.71 8.98
C ASN A 281 12.67 8.57 9.86
N THR A 282 12.64 7.51 10.66
CA THR A 282 11.66 7.33 11.74
C THR A 282 12.05 8.12 12.98
N PHE A 283 11.08 8.75 13.64
CA PHE A 283 11.36 9.70 14.73
C PHE A 283 11.59 9.04 16.09
N HIS A 284 10.79 8.05 16.44
CA HIS A 284 10.74 7.49 17.79
C HIS A 284 11.76 6.36 17.97
N LYS A 285 13.05 6.74 17.97
CA LYS A 285 14.20 5.88 18.22
C LYS A 285 14.44 5.72 19.71
N ASN A 286 14.63 4.50 20.22
CA ASN A 286 15.35 4.30 21.47
C ASN A 286 16.02 2.90 21.52
N PRO A 287 17.32 2.83 21.83
CA PRO A 287 18.08 1.57 21.88
C PRO A 287 17.57 0.57 22.93
N ALA A 288 16.89 1.01 23.99
CA ALA A 288 16.21 0.15 24.95
C ALA A 288 14.99 -0.59 24.35
N TYR A 289 14.68 -0.35 23.07
CA TYR A 289 13.61 -0.99 22.30
C TYR A 289 14.12 -2.02 21.29
N VAL A 290 15.43 -2.28 21.28
CA VAL A 290 16.00 -3.53 20.78
C VAL A 290 15.48 -4.59 21.75
N SER A 291 14.46 -5.38 21.37
CA SER A 291 14.07 -6.52 22.21
C SER A 291 15.32 -7.37 22.50
N ALA A 292 15.34 -8.15 23.58
CA ALA A 292 16.28 -9.25 23.64
C ALA A 292 16.16 -10.05 22.32
N THR A 293 17.27 -10.54 21.77
CA THR A 293 17.32 -11.38 20.57
C THR A 293 16.19 -12.40 20.61
N LEU A 294 15.10 -12.11 19.90
CA LEU A 294 14.04 -13.06 19.63
C LEU A 294 14.55 -13.85 18.44
N GLY A 295 15.17 -14.99 18.71
CA GLY A 295 15.82 -15.85 17.74
C GLY A 295 17.29 -16.05 18.09
N GLY A 296 17.60 -17.23 18.61
CA GLY A 296 18.87 -17.86 18.25
C GLY A 296 18.91 -18.12 16.75
N TYR A 297 20.10 -18.40 16.23
CA TYR A 297 20.32 -18.87 14.86
C TYR A 297 19.24 -19.90 14.47
N ASN A 298 18.33 -19.52 13.58
CA ASN A 298 17.44 -20.49 12.96
C ASN A 298 18.05 -20.90 11.62
N SER A 299 18.88 -21.95 11.66
CA SER A 299 19.49 -22.56 10.47
C SER A 299 18.47 -23.13 9.47
N LEU A 300 17.19 -23.17 9.83
CA LEU A 300 16.08 -23.64 9.00
C LEU A 300 15.25 -22.50 8.40
N ALA A 301 15.45 -21.26 8.86
CA ALA A 301 14.98 -20.10 8.13
C ALA A 301 15.95 -19.86 6.96
N ALA A 302 15.44 -19.46 5.80
CA ALA A 302 16.27 -19.00 4.68
C ALA A 302 16.92 -17.64 5.03
N GLN A 303 17.71 -17.58 6.11
CA GLN A 303 18.43 -16.40 6.56
C GLN A 303 19.82 -16.46 5.96
N GLY A 304 20.01 -15.68 4.90
CA GLY A 304 21.31 -15.41 4.35
C GLY A 304 22.23 -14.76 5.39
N VAL A 305 23.51 -15.14 5.28
CA VAL A 305 24.66 -14.77 6.11
C VAL A 305 24.69 -15.45 7.49
N SER A 306 25.35 -16.61 7.53
CA SER A 306 25.96 -17.17 8.74
C SER A 306 26.88 -16.10 9.36
N SER A 307 26.67 -15.74 10.63
CA SER A 307 27.29 -14.62 11.39
C SER A 307 26.41 -13.37 11.60
N SER A 308 25.29 -13.21 10.88
CA SER A 308 24.37 -12.10 11.16
C SER A 308 23.37 -12.50 12.25
N ASN A 309 23.53 -11.94 13.45
CA ASN A 309 22.47 -11.89 14.46
C ASN A 309 21.31 -11.07 13.89
N ASN A 310 20.49 -11.66 13.04
CA ASN A 310 19.28 -10.99 12.55
C ASN A 310 18.20 -11.22 13.60
N THR A 311 18.22 -10.35 14.62
CA THR A 311 17.20 -10.26 15.65
C THR A 311 15.83 -10.26 14.98
N SER A 312 15.10 -11.36 15.09
CA SER A 312 13.78 -11.43 14.46
C SER A 312 12.94 -10.25 14.99
N ASN A 313 12.32 -9.54 14.05
CA ASN A 313 11.40 -8.42 14.27
C ASN A 313 12.00 -7.04 14.56
N GLN A 314 13.32 -6.85 14.50
CA GLN A 314 13.91 -5.57 14.87
C GLN A 314 14.31 -4.71 13.68
N VAL A 315 13.31 -4.30 12.91
CA VAL A 315 13.44 -3.02 12.19
C VAL A 315 13.36 -1.90 13.25
N THR A 316 14.43 -1.75 14.03
CA THR A 316 14.58 -0.74 15.09
C THR A 316 14.86 0.64 14.52
N ARG A 317 15.28 0.67 13.24
CA ARG A 317 15.62 1.86 12.49
C ARG A 317 15.18 1.66 11.04
N LEU A 318 14.18 2.43 10.61
CA LEU A 318 13.99 2.71 9.20
C LEU A 318 14.58 4.08 8.95
N ALA A 319 15.87 4.12 8.68
CA ALA A 319 16.41 5.17 7.84
C ALA A 319 17.06 4.56 6.62
N TRP A 320 16.71 5.13 5.48
CA TRP A 320 17.31 4.76 4.22
C TRP A 320 17.53 6.01 3.37
N GLN A 321 18.61 5.97 2.63
CA GLN A 321 18.94 6.97 1.64
C GLN A 321 18.84 6.32 0.26
N GLU A 322 18.21 6.99 -0.67
CA GLU A 322 18.27 6.60 -2.08
C GLU A 322 18.73 7.76 -2.94
N TYR A 323 19.45 7.42 -4.01
CA TYR A 323 19.65 8.30 -5.14
C TYR A 323 18.70 7.88 -6.23
N TYR A 324 18.24 8.85 -7.00
CA TYR A 324 17.33 8.58 -8.10
C TYR A 324 17.66 9.39 -9.35
N ILE A 325 17.27 8.80 -10.47
CA ILE A 325 17.27 9.43 -11.78
C ILE A 325 15.90 9.18 -12.39
N PHE A 326 15.21 10.24 -12.76
CA PHE A 326 13.94 10.21 -13.45
C PHE A 326 14.13 10.75 -14.85
N TRP A 327 13.59 10.00 -15.80
CA TRP A 327 13.61 10.32 -17.21
C TRP A 327 12.17 10.34 -17.70
N GLN A 328 11.62 11.54 -17.77
CA GLN A 328 10.34 11.77 -18.41
C GLN A 328 10.59 11.80 -19.91
N LEU A 329 10.01 10.85 -20.63
CA LEU A 329 10.20 10.71 -22.06
C LEU A 329 9.63 11.95 -22.78
N PRO A 330 10.24 12.34 -23.91
CA PRO A 330 9.72 13.45 -24.69
C PRO A 330 8.34 13.08 -25.24
N GLU A 331 7.58 14.08 -25.66
CA GLU A 331 6.39 13.83 -26.47
C GLU A 331 6.85 13.21 -27.79
N ILE A 332 6.81 11.89 -27.87
CA ILE A 332 7.23 11.15 -29.05
C ILE A 332 6.12 11.28 -30.09
N SER A 333 6.35 12.14 -31.08
CA SER A 333 5.38 12.53 -32.12
C SER A 333 4.93 11.40 -33.05
N PHE A 334 5.58 10.23 -33.05
CA PHE A 334 5.19 9.10 -33.90
C PHE A 334 4.18 8.12 -33.25
N LEU A 335 3.90 8.26 -31.94
CA LEU A 335 2.83 7.51 -31.25
C LEU A 335 1.94 8.51 -30.47
N PRO A 336 0.94 9.12 -31.14
CA PRO A 336 0.12 10.21 -30.58
C PRO A 336 -0.54 9.87 -29.24
N PHE A 337 -0.88 8.59 -29.03
CA PHE A 337 -1.50 8.12 -27.79
C PHE A 337 -0.52 8.02 -26.61
N ILE A 338 0.79 7.84 -26.86
CA ILE A 338 1.81 7.76 -25.80
C ILE A 338 2.16 9.16 -25.28
N ALA A 339 2.16 10.17 -26.16
CA ALA A 339 2.35 11.56 -25.74
C ALA A 339 1.30 12.01 -24.71
N TYR A 340 0.11 11.41 -24.74
CA TYR A 340 -0.98 11.67 -23.79
C TYR A 340 -0.68 11.13 -22.38
N LEU A 341 0.14 10.07 -22.24
CA LEU A 341 0.32 9.31 -20.99
C LEU A 341 1.52 9.75 -20.14
N THR A 342 2.26 10.78 -20.56
CA THR A 342 3.46 11.32 -19.88
C THR A 342 4.34 10.24 -19.22
N PRO A 343 4.88 9.29 -20.00
CA PRO A 343 5.64 8.18 -19.44
C PRO A 343 6.96 8.63 -18.82
N THR A 344 7.24 8.14 -17.62
CA THR A 344 8.46 8.42 -16.86
C THR A 344 9.13 7.10 -16.49
N VAL A 345 10.39 6.95 -16.91
CA VAL A 345 11.27 5.88 -16.45
C VAL A 345 12.05 6.39 -15.25
N SER A 346 12.23 5.57 -14.24
CA SER A 346 12.84 6.02 -13.00
C SER A 346 13.69 4.91 -12.41
N PHE A 347 14.92 5.27 -12.03
CA PHE A 347 15.86 4.38 -11.40
C PHE A 347 16.19 4.88 -10.01
N TYR A 348 16.20 3.98 -9.05
CA TYR A 348 16.52 4.23 -7.65
C TYR A 348 17.61 3.28 -7.21
N THR A 349 18.57 3.80 -6.47
CA THR A 349 19.59 3.00 -5.80
C THR A 349 19.66 3.37 -4.33
N GLN A 350 19.55 2.36 -3.47
CA GLN A 350 19.55 2.53 -2.03
C GLN A 350 20.95 2.33 -1.45
N MET A 351 21.39 3.30 -0.66
CA MET A 351 22.65 3.27 0.07
C MET A 351 22.36 3.46 1.56
N SER A 352 21.85 2.42 2.24
CA SER A 352 21.68 2.45 3.70
C SER A 352 22.59 1.45 4.39
N GLN A 353 23.36 1.89 5.39
CA GLN A 353 24.14 1.03 6.29
C GLN A 353 23.33 0.55 7.51
N GLU A 354 22.05 0.95 7.61
CA GLU A 354 21.20 0.54 8.73
C GLU A 354 20.67 -0.89 8.56
N ASN A 355 20.24 -1.49 9.68
CA ASN A 355 19.90 -2.91 9.75
C ASN A 355 21.04 -3.80 9.20
N ALA A 356 22.28 -3.56 9.65
CA ALA A 356 23.48 -4.27 9.19
C ALA A 356 23.73 -4.21 7.66
N GLY A 357 23.22 -3.18 6.99
CA GLY A 357 23.34 -3.04 5.54
C GLY A 357 22.41 -3.97 4.76
N LEU A 358 21.38 -4.55 5.39
CA LEU A 358 20.43 -5.46 4.73
C LEU A 358 19.84 -4.88 3.45
N ALA A 359 19.51 -3.59 3.47
CA ALA A 359 18.92 -2.90 2.33
C ALA A 359 19.94 -2.08 1.51
N ALA A 360 21.25 -2.29 1.73
CA ALA A 360 22.30 -1.67 0.93
C ALA A 360 22.34 -2.31 -0.47
N GLY A 361 22.47 -1.49 -1.52
CA GLY A 361 22.57 -1.97 -2.89
C GLY A 361 21.23 -2.42 -3.48
N LYS A 362 20.11 -2.11 -2.82
CA LYS A 362 18.77 -2.28 -3.37
C LYS A 362 18.59 -1.38 -4.59
N ASN A 363 18.10 -1.92 -5.70
CA ASN A 363 17.92 -1.15 -6.94
C ASN A 363 16.52 -1.39 -7.51
N TYR A 364 15.80 -0.30 -7.75
CA TYR A 364 14.43 -0.33 -8.23
C TYR A 364 14.32 0.48 -9.52
N LEU A 365 13.79 -0.15 -10.57
CA LEU A 365 13.46 0.47 -11.84
C LEU A 365 11.94 0.54 -11.94
N SER A 366 11.41 1.68 -12.34
CA SER A 366 9.98 1.85 -12.50
C SER A 366 9.60 2.58 -13.77
N LEU A 367 8.48 2.15 -14.34
CA LEU A 367 7.78 2.82 -15.41
C LEU A 367 6.47 3.39 -14.87
N TYR A 368 6.37 4.72 -14.84
CA TYR A 368 5.18 5.44 -14.41
C TYR A 368 4.47 6.07 -15.62
N MET A 369 3.14 5.98 -15.64
CA MET A 369 2.28 6.57 -16.65
C MET A 369 1.07 7.21 -15.97
N SER A 370 0.70 8.41 -16.40
CA SER A 370 -0.48 9.10 -15.85
C SER A 370 -1.08 10.05 -16.87
N HIS A 371 -2.37 10.31 -16.72
CA HIS A 371 -3.06 11.32 -17.49
C HIS A 371 -4.03 12.10 -16.61
N GLU A 372 -4.13 13.42 -16.81
CA GLU A 372 -5.06 14.28 -16.06
C GLU A 372 -6.15 14.79 -17.02
N TYR A 373 -7.37 14.27 -16.84
CA TYR A 373 -8.55 14.71 -17.57
C TYR A 373 -9.15 15.97 -16.94
N PHE A 374 -9.74 16.82 -17.80
CA PHE A 374 -10.37 18.09 -17.41
C PHE A 374 -9.40 19.04 -16.68
N LYS A 375 -8.13 19.00 -17.05
CA LYS A 375 -7.10 19.88 -16.48
C LYS A 375 -7.59 21.33 -16.46
N GLU A 376 -7.32 22.04 -15.36
CA GLU A 376 -7.77 23.41 -15.07
C GLU A 376 -9.25 23.58 -14.70
N GLU A 377 -10.07 22.54 -14.79
CA GLU A 377 -11.45 22.56 -14.32
C GLU A 377 -11.57 22.32 -12.79
N PHE A 378 -12.72 22.65 -12.22
CA PHE A 378 -13.01 22.35 -10.80
C PHE A 378 -12.98 20.84 -10.53
N PHE A 379 -13.58 20.05 -11.41
CA PHE A 379 -13.60 18.60 -11.32
C PHE A 379 -12.58 18.00 -12.27
N ARG A 380 -11.65 17.20 -11.73
CA ARG A 380 -10.55 16.59 -12.49
C ARG A 380 -10.40 15.13 -12.11
N ILE A 381 -9.88 14.34 -13.05
CA ILE A 381 -9.65 12.90 -12.84
C ILE A 381 -8.25 12.57 -13.32
N THR A 382 -7.47 11.91 -12.47
CA THR A 382 -6.13 11.42 -12.82
C THR A 382 -6.02 9.93 -12.55
N PRO A 383 -6.17 9.08 -13.59
CA PRO A 383 -5.64 7.73 -13.53
C PRO A 383 -4.11 7.72 -13.66
N ALA A 384 -3.47 6.83 -12.90
CA ALA A 384 -2.05 6.55 -13.03
C ALA A 384 -1.73 5.08 -12.80
N VAL A 385 -0.64 4.62 -13.41
CA VAL A 385 -0.10 3.27 -13.25
C VAL A 385 1.42 3.35 -13.10
N ASN A 386 1.96 2.62 -12.15
CA ASN A 386 3.38 2.40 -11.93
C ASN A 386 3.68 0.89 -12.01
N ILE A 387 4.68 0.52 -12.78
CA ILE A 387 5.22 -0.85 -12.81
C ILE A 387 6.62 -0.81 -12.25
N GLY A 388 6.87 -1.54 -11.18
CA GLY A 388 8.14 -1.63 -10.47
C GLY A 388 8.86 -2.94 -10.70
N TYR A 389 10.09 -2.87 -11.18
CA TYR A 389 11.02 -3.99 -11.24
C TYR A 389 12.14 -3.78 -10.21
N GLU A 390 12.27 -4.74 -9.31
CA GLU A 390 13.31 -4.77 -8.31
C GLU A 390 14.46 -5.64 -8.84
N MET A 391 15.68 -5.11 -8.83
CA MET A 391 16.87 -5.84 -9.30
C MET A 391 17.59 -6.59 -8.17
N SER A 392 17.39 -6.18 -6.92
CA SER A 392 17.87 -6.88 -5.72
C SER A 392 17.11 -6.34 -4.51
N ASN A 393 16.18 -7.10 -3.94
CA ASN A 393 15.31 -6.61 -2.87
C ASN A 393 16.03 -6.30 -1.54
N ASN A 394 17.06 -7.09 -1.21
CA ASN A 394 17.97 -6.92 -0.07
C ASN A 394 19.21 -7.83 -0.24
N ILE A 395 20.27 -7.60 0.54
CA ILE A 395 21.56 -8.32 0.41
C ILE A 395 21.49 -9.81 0.81
N VAL A 396 20.46 -10.22 1.55
CA VAL A 396 20.27 -11.58 2.08
C VAL A 396 19.50 -12.45 1.10
N ASP A 397 18.32 -11.98 0.71
CA ASP A 397 17.39 -12.66 -0.18
C ASP A 397 17.81 -12.50 -1.65
N ASN A 398 18.39 -11.34 -2.00
CA ASN A 398 18.89 -10.97 -3.33
C ASN A 398 17.93 -11.35 -4.48
N ARG A 399 16.64 -11.05 -4.30
CA ARG A 399 15.55 -11.39 -5.22
C ARG A 399 15.32 -10.29 -6.24
N TYR A 400 14.90 -10.67 -7.44
CA TYR A 400 14.67 -9.78 -8.57
C TYR A 400 13.40 -10.11 -9.37
N GLY A 401 12.63 -9.11 -9.74
CA GLY A 401 11.40 -9.35 -10.47
C GLY A 401 10.48 -8.15 -10.47
N ILE A 402 9.29 -8.33 -11.02
CA ILE A 402 8.25 -7.31 -10.93
C ILE A 402 7.74 -7.31 -9.49
N GLN A 403 8.18 -6.32 -8.71
CA GLN A 403 7.81 -6.18 -7.31
C GLN A 403 6.36 -5.74 -7.20
N ASP A 404 5.96 -4.73 -7.97
CA ASP A 404 4.64 -4.13 -7.85
C ASP A 404 4.09 -3.60 -9.18
N ILE A 405 2.77 -3.67 -9.32
CA ILE A 405 2.00 -2.91 -10.31
C ILE A 405 0.98 -2.10 -9.51
N THR A 406 1.25 -0.81 -9.37
CA THR A 406 0.42 0.11 -8.59
C THR A 406 -0.45 0.94 -9.52
N SER A 407 -1.76 0.90 -9.33
CA SER A 407 -2.73 1.72 -10.05
C SER A 407 -3.41 2.69 -9.08
N SER A 408 -3.64 3.91 -9.52
CA SER A 408 -4.36 4.91 -8.75
C SER A 408 -5.38 5.64 -9.61
N LEU A 409 -6.46 6.07 -8.96
CA LEU A 409 -7.48 6.92 -9.53
C LEU A 409 -7.78 8.05 -8.55
N THR A 410 -7.40 9.27 -8.92
CA THR A 410 -7.63 10.46 -8.11
C THR A 410 -8.75 11.30 -8.70
N PHE A 411 -9.75 11.60 -7.87
CA PHE A 411 -10.83 12.54 -8.17
C PHE A 411 -10.61 13.83 -7.40
N TYR A 412 -10.79 14.94 -8.09
CA TYR A 412 -10.52 16.24 -7.53
C TYR A 412 -11.74 17.15 -7.57
N PHE A 413 -11.85 18.00 -6.55
CA PHE A 413 -12.90 19.00 -6.39
C PHE A 413 -12.26 20.30 -5.90
N GLY A 414 -11.80 21.11 -6.84
CA GLY A 414 -10.99 22.29 -6.57
C GLY A 414 -9.65 21.90 -5.92
N LYS A 415 -9.50 22.25 -4.63
CA LYS A 415 -8.32 21.96 -3.82
C LYS A 415 -8.38 20.63 -3.07
N PHE A 416 -9.56 20.01 -2.99
CA PHE A 416 -9.75 18.73 -2.31
C PHE A 416 -9.61 17.57 -3.29
N PHE A 417 -9.23 16.40 -2.77
CA PHE A 417 -9.18 15.18 -3.55
C PHE A 417 -9.57 13.95 -2.75
N ILE A 418 -10.03 12.93 -3.49
CA ILE A 418 -10.25 11.57 -3.02
C ILE A 418 -9.49 10.66 -3.97
N LYS A 419 -8.76 9.70 -3.43
CA LYS A 419 -7.93 8.77 -4.22
C LYS A 419 -8.22 7.33 -3.82
N GLY A 420 -8.46 6.50 -4.82
CA GLY A 420 -8.47 5.05 -4.69
C GLY A 420 -7.16 4.49 -5.24
N ASN A 421 -6.52 3.61 -4.50
CA ASN A 421 -5.28 2.97 -4.91
C ASN A 421 -5.38 1.45 -4.81
N HIS A 422 -4.69 0.79 -5.73
CA HIS A 422 -4.56 -0.65 -5.78
C HIS A 422 -3.12 -0.98 -6.12
N VAL A 423 -2.53 -1.95 -5.42
CA VAL A 423 -1.28 -2.56 -5.83
C VAL A 423 -1.48 -4.05 -6.02
N TYR A 424 -0.98 -4.56 -7.13
CA TYR A 424 -0.83 -5.97 -7.40
C TYR A 424 0.65 -6.34 -7.23
N ARG A 425 0.90 -7.44 -6.53
CA ARG A 425 2.20 -8.08 -6.31
C ARG A 425 2.24 -9.30 -7.23
N PRO A 426 2.75 -9.18 -8.47
CA PRO A 426 2.70 -10.27 -9.44
C PRO A 426 3.51 -11.47 -8.99
N ASP A 427 4.58 -11.19 -8.27
CA ASP A 427 5.50 -12.19 -7.80
C ASP A 427 5.61 -12.20 -6.27
N LEU A 428 4.88 -13.14 -5.64
CA LEU A 428 4.88 -13.29 -4.19
C LEU A 428 6.21 -13.78 -3.65
N TYR A 429 7.06 -14.41 -4.48
CA TYR A 429 8.39 -14.78 -4.04
C TYR A 429 9.20 -13.52 -3.66
N MET A 430 8.89 -12.33 -4.17
CA MET A 430 9.57 -11.10 -3.72
C MET A 430 9.29 -10.74 -2.25
N TYR A 431 8.15 -11.20 -1.72
CA TYR A 431 7.62 -10.87 -0.39
C TYR A 431 7.68 -12.04 0.59
N ASP A 432 7.91 -13.25 0.10
CA ASP A 432 8.00 -14.51 0.85
C ASP A 432 9.31 -14.59 1.67
N THR A 433 9.41 -13.71 2.66
CA THR A 433 10.57 -13.60 3.52
C THR A 433 10.16 -13.13 4.91
N ASP A 434 10.68 -13.84 5.92
CA ASP A 434 10.56 -13.43 7.32
C ASP A 434 11.40 -12.18 7.62
N ASN A 435 12.29 -11.73 6.72
CA ASN A 435 12.98 -10.44 6.87
C ASN A 435 12.00 -9.26 6.83
N TYR A 436 10.90 -9.40 6.08
CA TYR A 436 9.88 -8.37 5.97
C TYR A 436 8.74 -8.59 6.98
N TYR A 437 8.13 -9.77 6.98
CA TYR A 437 6.99 -10.07 7.87
C TYR A 437 7.40 -10.36 9.32
N GLY A 438 8.67 -10.71 9.55
CA GLY A 438 9.19 -11.08 10.86
C GLY A 438 8.82 -12.51 11.30
N ALA A 439 9.60 -13.08 12.21
CA ALA A 439 9.27 -14.37 12.83
C ALA A 439 8.12 -14.15 13.84
N THR A 440 6.89 -14.34 13.39
CA THR A 440 5.71 -14.13 14.22
C THR A 440 5.63 -15.22 15.28
N GLY A 441 5.74 -14.81 16.55
CA GLY A 441 5.80 -15.70 17.71
C GLY A 441 6.89 -16.78 17.67
N GLY A 442 7.96 -16.57 16.91
CA GLY A 442 9.09 -17.50 16.78
C GLY A 442 8.92 -18.59 15.72
N TYR A 443 7.79 -18.62 15.00
CA TYR A 443 7.62 -19.47 13.83
C TYR A 443 8.10 -18.74 12.57
N VAL A 444 8.57 -19.51 11.59
CA VAL A 444 9.12 -19.05 10.31
C VAL A 444 8.62 -19.94 9.20
N ASN A 445 8.48 -19.40 7.98
CA ASN A 445 8.28 -20.24 6.80
C ASN A 445 9.62 -20.84 6.39
N ARG A 446 9.70 -22.18 6.30
CA ARG A 446 10.92 -22.88 5.86
C ARG A 446 11.11 -22.85 4.34
N ASN A 447 10.04 -22.59 3.59
CA ASN A 447 10.07 -22.52 2.14
C ASN A 447 9.81 -21.10 1.67
N SER A 448 10.86 -20.38 1.33
CA SER A 448 10.78 -18.96 0.97
C SER A 448 10.35 -18.70 -0.50
N LYS A 449 9.63 -19.64 -1.13
CA LYS A 449 9.25 -19.60 -2.55
C LYS A 449 7.83 -20.11 -2.85
N ASP A 450 7.00 -20.34 -1.83
CA ASP A 450 5.61 -20.79 -2.01
C ASP A 450 4.58 -19.65 -1.92
N GLY A 451 5.03 -18.42 -1.64
CA GLY A 451 4.17 -17.26 -1.46
C GLY A 451 3.34 -17.35 -0.18
N LEU A 452 3.78 -18.16 0.78
CA LEU A 452 3.15 -18.31 2.09
C LEU A 452 3.96 -17.58 3.16
N ILE A 453 3.28 -17.21 4.22
CA ILE A 453 3.92 -16.62 5.41
C ILE A 453 3.15 -17.05 6.64
N VAL A 454 3.79 -16.97 7.81
CA VAL A 454 3.13 -17.27 9.09
C VAL A 454 1.92 -16.35 9.30
N ASP A 455 0.78 -16.93 9.66
CA ASP A 455 -0.44 -16.22 10.02
C ASP A 455 -0.41 -15.79 11.48
N PRO A 456 -0.35 -14.47 11.78
CA PRO A 456 -0.31 -13.99 13.16
C PRO A 456 -1.50 -14.46 14.00
N SER A 457 -2.68 -14.66 13.39
CA SER A 457 -3.88 -15.11 14.08
C SER A 457 -3.84 -16.56 14.56
N LYS A 458 -2.87 -17.34 14.06
CA LYS A 458 -2.73 -18.78 14.35
C LYS A 458 -1.54 -19.13 15.24
N VAL A 459 -0.77 -18.11 15.62
CA VAL A 459 0.47 -18.29 16.38
C VAL A 459 0.25 -18.18 17.88
N ASN A 460 -0.62 -17.26 18.28
CA ASN A 460 -0.72 -16.80 19.66
C ASN A 460 -2.07 -17.15 20.29
N GLY A 461 -2.07 -17.36 21.60
CA GLY A 461 -3.27 -17.60 22.39
C GLY A 461 -3.58 -19.08 22.64
N PRO A 462 -4.45 -19.38 23.61
CA PRO A 462 -4.52 -20.72 24.19
C PRO A 462 -5.11 -21.81 23.27
N VAL A 463 -6.00 -21.43 22.35
CA VAL A 463 -6.57 -22.37 21.35
C VAL A 463 -5.51 -22.78 20.33
N ASN A 464 -4.81 -21.80 19.77
CA ASN A 464 -3.69 -22.04 18.86
C ASN A 464 -2.62 -22.88 19.54
N GLN A 465 -2.35 -22.59 20.81
CA GLN A 465 -1.43 -23.36 21.61
C GLN A 465 -1.84 -24.83 21.71
N PHE A 466 -3.09 -25.09 22.12
CA PHE A 466 -3.62 -26.44 22.24
C PHE A 466 -3.46 -27.22 20.93
N LEU A 467 -3.79 -26.60 19.79
CA LEU A 467 -3.68 -27.24 18.48
C LEU A 467 -2.22 -27.54 18.11
N LEU A 468 -1.31 -26.60 18.34
CA LEU A 468 0.12 -26.79 18.07
C LEU A 468 0.73 -27.88 18.95
N ASP A 469 0.35 -27.95 20.22
CA ASP A 469 0.78 -29.00 21.15
C ASP A 469 0.25 -30.37 20.73
N GLN A 470 -1.00 -30.46 20.28
CA GLN A 470 -1.54 -31.69 19.72
C GLN A 470 -0.77 -32.11 18.46
N ILE A 471 -0.42 -31.19 17.56
CA ILE A 471 0.38 -31.52 16.37
C ILE A 471 1.78 -32.02 16.79
N ALA A 472 2.39 -31.36 17.78
CA ALA A 472 3.73 -31.71 18.25
C ALA A 472 3.78 -33.05 19.00
N SER A 473 2.76 -33.37 19.80
CA SER A 473 2.80 -34.48 20.77
C SER A 473 1.86 -35.64 20.44
N SER A 474 0.90 -35.48 19.51
CA SER A 474 -0.13 -36.50 19.28
C SER A 474 0.48 -37.81 18.78
N PRO A 475 0.17 -38.95 19.44
CA PRO A 475 0.60 -40.26 18.98
C PRO A 475 -0.13 -40.71 17.70
N LEU A 476 -1.19 -39.99 17.30
CA LEU A 476 -1.99 -40.29 16.10
C LEU A 476 -1.34 -39.77 14.81
N ILE A 477 -0.27 -38.97 14.90
CA ILE A 477 0.49 -38.52 13.73
C ILE A 477 1.66 -39.49 13.56
N PRO A 478 1.58 -40.43 12.59
CA PRO A 478 2.62 -41.43 12.34
C PRO A 478 3.78 -40.75 11.62
N ASP A 479 4.68 -40.16 12.41
CA ASP A 479 5.90 -39.55 11.90
C ASP A 479 7.00 -40.62 11.84
N ALA A 480 7.76 -40.67 10.74
CA ALA A 480 8.83 -41.65 10.53
C ALA A 480 10.06 -41.42 11.44
N GLY A 481 9.96 -40.47 12.38
CA GLY A 481 11.03 -40.04 13.27
C GLY A 481 11.86 -38.88 12.71
N ASP A 482 11.60 -38.46 11.46
CA ASP A 482 12.28 -37.33 10.81
C ASP A 482 11.55 -35.98 11.03
N GLY A 483 10.33 -36.00 11.57
CA GLY A 483 9.57 -34.79 11.89
C GLY A 483 8.82 -34.21 10.68
N SER A 484 8.91 -34.85 9.50
CA SER A 484 8.46 -34.28 8.23
C SER A 484 6.94 -34.14 8.15
N LEU A 485 6.20 -35.16 8.59
CA LEU A 485 4.74 -35.14 8.57
C LEU A 485 4.19 -34.16 9.61
N ARG A 486 4.74 -34.15 10.83
CA ARG A 486 4.36 -33.16 11.86
C ARG A 486 4.64 -31.74 11.38
N GLN A 487 5.77 -31.54 10.70
CA GLN A 487 6.13 -30.25 10.12
C GLN A 487 5.11 -29.81 9.06
N LEU A 488 4.75 -30.70 8.13
CA LEU A 488 3.79 -30.38 7.07
C LEU A 488 2.41 -30.03 7.63
N ILE A 489 1.93 -30.79 8.61
CA ILE A 489 0.65 -30.51 9.30
C ILE A 489 0.73 -29.15 10.00
N ARG A 490 1.82 -28.88 10.72
CA ARG A 490 2.04 -27.60 11.40
C ARG A 490 2.04 -26.44 10.41
N ASP A 491 2.76 -26.56 9.29
CA ASP A 491 2.87 -25.50 8.29
C ASP A 491 1.51 -25.29 7.59
N SER A 492 0.75 -26.35 7.32
CA SER A 492 -0.62 -26.25 6.80
C SER A 492 -1.56 -25.51 7.75
N TYR A 493 -1.32 -25.61 9.06
CA TYR A 493 -2.08 -24.89 10.07
C TYR A 493 -1.63 -23.42 10.12
N LEU A 494 -0.34 -23.19 10.32
CA LEU A 494 0.24 -21.86 10.64
C LEU A 494 0.31 -20.91 9.45
N LEU A 495 0.55 -21.41 8.25
CA LEU A 495 0.83 -20.55 7.11
C LEU A 495 -0.47 -20.02 6.47
N GLN A 496 -0.37 -18.82 5.92
CA GLN A 496 -1.37 -18.19 5.06
C GLN A 496 -0.72 -17.72 3.77
N LYS A 497 -1.52 -17.59 2.72
CA LYS A 497 -1.07 -16.99 1.47
C LYS A 497 -0.87 -15.49 1.65
N ILE A 498 0.26 -14.98 1.15
CA ILE A 498 0.52 -13.53 1.13
C ILE A 498 -0.54 -12.82 0.27
N PRO A 499 -1.19 -11.76 0.76
CA PRO A 499 -2.12 -10.97 -0.06
C PRO A 499 -1.40 -10.38 -1.27
N ALA A 500 -1.79 -10.82 -2.47
CA ALA A 500 -1.22 -10.33 -3.72
C ALA A 500 -1.81 -8.97 -4.15
N HIS A 501 -2.99 -8.61 -3.64
CA HIS A 501 -3.63 -7.33 -3.92
C HIS A 501 -3.73 -6.56 -2.61
N LEU A 502 -3.31 -5.29 -2.61
CA LEU A 502 -3.62 -4.36 -1.52
C LEU A 502 -4.42 -3.17 -2.06
N PHE A 503 -5.38 -2.71 -1.28
CA PHE A 503 -6.21 -1.54 -1.57
C PHE A 503 -6.13 -0.55 -0.42
N TRP A 504 -6.00 0.73 -0.76
CA TRP A 504 -6.03 1.81 0.20
C TRP A 504 -6.65 3.06 -0.41
N PHE A 505 -7.24 3.87 0.46
CA PHE A 505 -7.95 5.08 0.08
C PHE A 505 -7.30 6.27 0.75
N SER A 506 -7.42 7.42 0.10
CA SER A 506 -7.01 8.66 0.72
C SER A 506 -7.94 9.81 0.42
N ILE A 507 -7.95 10.76 1.34
CA ILE A 507 -8.59 12.05 1.16
C ILE A 507 -7.52 13.11 1.42
N GLY A 508 -7.57 14.21 0.70
CA GLY A 508 -6.62 15.28 0.96
C GLY A 508 -7.03 16.63 0.42
N PHE A 509 -6.13 17.58 0.68
CA PHE A 509 -6.25 18.98 0.32
C PHE A 509 -4.88 19.51 -0.06
N SER A 510 -4.79 20.27 -1.15
CA SER A 510 -3.55 20.88 -1.60
C SER A 510 -3.69 22.39 -1.77
N HIS A 511 -2.65 23.14 -1.42
CA HIS A 511 -2.61 24.59 -1.57
C HIS A 511 -1.18 25.11 -1.79
N SER A 512 -1.03 26.02 -2.74
CA SER A 512 0.20 26.76 -3.02
C SER A 512 0.20 28.15 -2.37
N PHE A 513 1.36 28.57 -1.87
CA PHE A 513 1.65 29.89 -1.30
C PHE A 513 2.67 30.64 -2.14
#